data_AF-A0A0S1AV57-F1
#
_entry.id   AF-A0A0S1AV57-F1
#
_cell.length_a   1.000
_cell.length_b   1.000
_cell.length_c   1.000
_cell.angle_alpha   90.00
_cell.angle_beta   90.00
_cell.angle_gamma   90.00
#
_symmetry.space_group_name_H-M   'P 1'
#
loop_
_entity.id
_entity.type
_entity.pdbx_description
1 polymer ?
#
loop_
_entity_poly.entity_id
_entity_poly.type
_entity_poly.pdbx_seq_one_letter_code
_entity_poly.pdbx_strand_id
1 'polypeptide(L)'
;MDRPPLQPSPAARPGKLADVVPDPLDIAYIAIGAKRALAEWREGPRAPFPFEGELAYIEACIGQAPALQRAWEAVQDRWDFVWCYEVAEPFGLAYGRHLLQGGGPDAAAGLLHDLVGDALLAPSA
;
A
#
# COMPACT_ATOMS: atom_id res chain seq x y z
N MET A 1 6.58 9.51 -50.60
CA MET A 1 5.93 9.68 -49.28
C MET A 1 6.78 8.95 -48.28
N ASP A 2 7.69 9.69 -47.62
CA ASP A 2 8.62 9.13 -46.64
C ASP A 2 7.95 9.03 -45.27
N ARG A 3 8.09 7.85 -44.66
CA ARG A 3 7.59 7.54 -43.32
C ARG A 3 8.54 8.18 -42.30
N PRO A 4 8.06 8.97 -41.32
CA PRO A 4 8.95 9.57 -40.34
C PRO A 4 9.62 8.48 -39.48
N PRO A 5 10.88 8.69 -39.04
CA PRO A 5 11.58 7.73 -38.22
C PRO A 5 10.86 7.57 -36.87
N LEU A 6 10.72 6.32 -36.42
CA LEU A 6 10.29 6.00 -35.07
C LEU A 6 11.28 6.64 -34.10
N GLN A 7 10.79 7.58 -33.29
CA GLN A 7 11.58 8.16 -32.22
C GLN A 7 11.98 7.03 -31.25
N PRO A 8 13.25 6.92 -30.86
CA PRO A 8 13.63 5.99 -29.82
C PRO A 8 12.91 6.38 -28.52
N SER A 9 12.22 5.41 -27.90
CA SER A 9 11.69 5.55 -26.55
C SER A 9 12.79 6.11 -25.64
N PRO A 10 12.54 7.19 -24.89
CA PRO A 10 13.52 7.66 -23.93
C PRO A 10 13.67 6.56 -22.89
N ALA A 11 14.85 5.93 -22.87
CA ALA A 11 15.31 5.07 -21.80
C ALA A 11 14.94 5.71 -20.45
N ALA A 12 14.37 4.91 -19.56
CA ALA A 12 13.97 5.30 -18.22
C ALA A 12 15.11 6.09 -17.55
N ARG A 13 14.93 7.41 -17.45
CA ARG A 13 15.79 8.24 -16.61
C ARG A 13 15.50 7.84 -15.16
N PRO A 14 16.50 7.80 -14.27
CA PRO A 14 16.25 7.61 -12.85
C PRO A 14 15.42 8.81 -12.36
N GLY A 15 14.11 8.59 -12.22
CA GLY A 15 13.16 9.57 -11.76
C GLY A 15 13.52 9.99 -10.34
N LYS A 16 13.64 11.30 -10.15
CA LYS A 16 13.77 11.96 -8.86
C LYS A 16 12.62 11.49 -7.96
N LEU A 17 12.94 10.97 -6.77
CA LEU A 17 12.04 10.46 -5.71
C LEU A 17 10.88 11.38 -5.26
N ALA A 18 10.64 12.51 -5.94
CA ALA A 18 9.87 13.65 -5.44
C ALA A 18 8.40 13.72 -5.89
N ASP A 19 7.95 12.93 -6.88
CA ASP A 19 6.57 13.01 -7.40
C ASP A 19 5.87 11.64 -7.43
N VAL A 20 6.06 10.83 -6.38
CA VAL A 20 5.27 9.62 -6.19
C VAL A 20 3.86 10.06 -5.78
N VAL A 21 2.97 10.22 -6.77
CA VAL A 21 1.55 10.52 -6.54
C VAL A 21 0.82 9.19 -6.31
N PRO A 22 0.34 8.91 -5.09
CA PRO A 22 -0.38 7.67 -4.84
C PRO A 22 -1.74 7.66 -5.55
N ASP A 23 -2.15 6.49 -6.03
CA ASP A 23 -3.47 6.33 -6.64
C ASP A 23 -4.58 6.59 -5.59
N PRO A 24 -5.58 7.44 -5.88
CA PRO A 24 -6.72 7.66 -4.99
C PRO A 24 -7.49 6.37 -4.63
N LEU A 25 -7.51 5.39 -5.54
CA LEU A 25 -8.14 4.09 -5.28
C LEU A 25 -7.36 3.33 -4.22
N ASP A 26 -6.03 3.28 -4.33
CA ASP A 26 -5.18 2.64 -3.32
C ASP A 26 -5.36 3.27 -1.94
N ILE A 27 -5.42 4.61 -1.87
CA ILE A 27 -5.73 5.32 -0.62
C ILE A 27 -7.07 4.87 -0.02
N ALA A 28 -8.09 4.74 -0.86
CA ALA A 28 -9.41 4.28 -0.41
C ALA A 28 -9.36 2.83 0.12
N TYR A 29 -8.62 1.93 -0.54
CA TYR A 29 -8.49 0.54 -0.11
C TYR A 29 -7.64 0.39 1.16
N ILE A 30 -6.60 1.21 1.34
CA ILE A 30 -5.88 1.29 2.62
C ILE A 30 -6.86 1.67 3.74
N ALA A 31 -7.69 2.69 3.53
CA ALA A 31 -8.67 3.13 4.52
C ALA A 31 -9.72 2.05 4.83
N ILE A 32 -10.18 1.29 3.84
CA ILE A 32 -11.08 0.15 4.03
C ILE A 32 -10.43 -0.92 4.92
N GLY A 33 -9.20 -1.33 4.61
CA GLY A 33 -8.46 -2.29 5.42
C GLY A 33 -8.24 -1.80 6.85
N ALA A 34 -7.83 -0.55 7.02
CA ALA A 34 -7.62 0.07 8.33
C ALA A 34 -8.90 0.14 9.17
N LYS A 35 -10.05 0.41 8.55
CA LYS A 35 -11.36 0.40 9.22
C LYS A 35 -11.73 -1.00 9.70
N ARG A 36 -11.42 -2.05 8.92
CA ARG A 36 -11.60 -3.44 9.36
C ARG A 36 -10.73 -3.76 10.57
N ALA A 37 -9.45 -3.39 10.55
CA ALA A 37 -8.55 -3.55 11.70
C ALA A 37 -9.09 -2.86 12.96
N LEU A 38 -9.65 -1.65 12.82
CA LEU A 38 -10.23 -0.90 13.93
C LEU A 38 -11.49 -1.57 14.50
N ALA A 39 -12.35 -2.12 13.64
CA ALA A 39 -13.53 -2.86 14.09
C ALA A 39 -13.12 -4.08 14.93
N GLU A 40 -12.17 -4.87 14.45
CA GLU A 40 -11.63 -6.03 15.17
C GLU A 40 -10.98 -5.64 16.50
N TRP A 41 -10.22 -4.54 16.54
CA TRP A 41 -9.61 -4.04 17.77
C TRP A 41 -10.67 -3.62 18.80
N ARG A 42 -11.78 -3.01 18.36
CA ARG A 42 -12.90 -2.60 19.23
C ARG A 42 -13.65 -3.80 19.82
N GLU A 43 -13.68 -4.92 19.11
CA GLU A 43 -14.24 -6.19 19.61
C GLU A 43 -13.31 -6.91 20.61
N GLY A 44 -12.03 -6.56 20.59
CA GLY A 44 -11.01 -7.10 21.48
C GLY A 44 -11.06 -6.59 22.93
N PRO A 45 -10.07 -6.96 23.75
CA PRO A 45 -9.95 -6.48 25.11
C PRO A 45 -9.88 -4.95 25.18
N ARG A 46 -10.51 -4.37 26.20
CA ARG A 46 -10.53 -2.92 26.38
C ARG A 46 -9.11 -2.39 26.61
N ALA A 47 -8.59 -1.67 25.62
CA ALA A 47 -7.32 -0.97 25.68
C ALA A 47 -7.54 0.54 25.43
N PRO A 48 -6.66 1.42 25.95
CA PRO A 48 -6.65 2.81 25.55
C PRO A 48 -6.44 2.92 24.04
N PHE A 49 -7.25 3.75 23.39
CA PHE A 49 -7.10 3.99 21.96
C PHE A 49 -5.87 4.88 21.73
N PRO A 50 -4.88 4.46 20.90
CA PRO A 50 -3.58 5.12 20.84
C PRO A 50 -3.53 6.38 19.96
N PHE A 51 -4.66 6.80 19.38
CA PHE A 51 -4.76 7.94 18.47
C PHE A 51 -5.74 8.98 18.99
N GLU A 52 -5.62 10.22 18.49
CA GLU A 52 -6.57 11.31 18.70
C GLU A 52 -7.86 11.13 17.88
N GLY A 53 -8.53 9.99 18.09
CA GLY A 53 -9.76 9.62 17.39
C GLY A 53 -9.53 8.85 16.08
N GLU A 54 -10.64 8.34 15.53
CA GLU A 54 -10.62 7.43 14.39
C GLU A 54 -9.99 8.05 13.14
N LEU A 55 -10.20 9.36 12.92
CA LEU A 55 -9.65 10.04 11.75
C LEU A 55 -8.11 10.08 11.77
N ALA A 56 -7.51 10.43 12.91
CA ALA A 56 -6.04 10.46 13.06
C ALA A 56 -5.41 9.08 12.82
N TYR A 57 -6.10 8.01 13.21
CA TYR A 57 -5.69 6.64 12.92
C TYR A 57 -5.76 6.29 11.42
N ILE A 58 -6.87 6.64 10.75
CA ILE A 58 -7.02 6.41 9.30
C ILE A 58 -6.00 7.24 8.52
N GLU A 59 -5.78 8.50 8.90
CA GLU A 59 -4.74 9.38 8.34
C GLU A 59 -3.34 8.77 8.48
N ALA A 60 -3.00 8.22 9.64
CA ALA A 60 -1.73 7.53 9.85
C ALA A 60 -1.55 6.31 8.94
N CYS A 61 -2.64 5.59 8.63
CA CYS A 61 -2.61 4.47 7.70
C CYS A 61 -2.42 4.93 6.25
N ILE A 62 -3.26 5.85 5.76
CA ILE A 62 -3.19 6.33 4.37
C ILE A 62 -1.93 7.16 4.10
N GLY A 63 -1.29 7.71 5.13
CA GLY A 63 0.02 8.37 5.03
C GLY A 63 1.13 7.46 4.48
N GLN A 64 0.93 6.14 4.47
CA GLN A 64 1.84 5.18 3.86
C GLN A 64 1.55 4.87 2.38
N ALA A 65 0.57 5.53 1.75
CA ALA A 65 0.29 5.36 0.33
C ALA A 65 1.53 5.58 -0.59
N PRO A 66 2.47 6.51 -0.31
CA PRO A 66 3.71 6.60 -1.06
C PRO A 66 4.60 5.35 -0.97
N ALA A 67 4.57 4.62 0.15
CA ALA A 67 5.30 3.36 0.30
C ALA A 67 4.68 2.26 -0.56
N LEU A 68 3.35 2.18 -0.57
CA LEU A 68 2.59 1.27 -1.43
C LEU A 68 2.88 1.53 -2.92
N GLN A 69 2.86 2.79 -3.36
CA GLN A 69 3.17 3.16 -4.74
C GLN A 69 4.60 2.75 -5.15
N ARG A 70 5.60 2.91 -4.26
CA ARG A 70 6.96 2.42 -4.52
C ARG A 70 7.03 0.90 -4.62
N ALA A 71 6.25 0.19 -3.82
CA ALA A 71 6.16 -1.27 -3.90
C ALA A 71 5.55 -1.71 -5.23
N TRP A 72 4.48 -1.04 -5.68
CA TRP A 72 3.88 -1.26 -6.99
C TRP A 72 4.90 -1.07 -8.12
N GLU A 73 5.59 0.07 -8.14
CA GLU A 73 6.60 0.39 -9.16
C GLU A 73 7.69 -0.67 -9.28
N ALA A 74 8.04 -1.33 -8.17
CA ALA A 74 9.07 -2.37 -8.12
C ALA A 74 8.61 -3.73 -8.69
N VAL A 75 7.30 -3.98 -8.78
CA VAL A 75 6.76 -5.30 -9.16
C VAL A 75 5.77 -5.29 -10.31
N GLN A 76 5.26 -4.12 -10.73
CA GLN A 76 4.21 -3.97 -11.74
C GLN A 76 4.46 -4.76 -13.03
N ASP A 77 5.72 -4.87 -13.48
CA ASP A 77 6.09 -5.62 -14.70
C ASP A 77 5.84 -7.13 -14.61
N ARG A 78 5.61 -7.67 -13.40
CA ARG A 78 5.43 -9.09 -13.11
C ARG A 78 4.17 -9.36 -12.30
N TRP A 79 3.27 -8.38 -12.19
CA TRP A 79 2.09 -8.45 -11.34
C TRP A 79 0.84 -8.61 -12.18
N ASP A 80 0.20 -9.78 -12.10
CA ASP A 80 -0.96 -10.13 -12.92
C ASP A 80 -2.31 -9.96 -12.20
N PHE A 81 -2.30 -9.47 -10.95
CA PHE A 81 -3.48 -9.37 -10.10
C PHE A 81 -3.95 -7.93 -9.85
N VAL A 82 -5.12 -7.77 -9.24
CA VAL A 82 -5.68 -6.45 -8.96
C VAL A 82 -5.07 -5.87 -7.68
N TRP A 83 -4.11 -4.96 -7.84
CA TRP A 83 -3.29 -4.38 -6.77
C TRP A 83 -4.07 -3.87 -5.55
N CYS A 84 -5.20 -3.17 -5.75
CA CYS A 84 -5.94 -2.60 -4.64
C CYS A 84 -6.57 -3.65 -3.71
N TYR A 85 -7.04 -4.77 -4.25
CA TYR A 85 -7.61 -5.88 -3.48
C TYR A 85 -6.53 -6.79 -2.89
N GLU A 86 -5.48 -7.07 -3.65
CA GLU A 86 -4.45 -8.04 -3.25
C GLU A 86 -3.40 -7.44 -2.32
N VAL A 87 -3.19 -6.11 -2.37
CA VAL A 87 -2.11 -5.45 -1.62
C VAL A 87 -2.63 -4.26 -0.83
N ALA A 88 -3.31 -3.29 -1.44
CA ALA A 88 -3.65 -2.04 -0.74
C ALA A 88 -4.56 -2.24 0.48
N GLU A 89 -5.65 -3.00 0.33
CA GLU A 89 -6.55 -3.32 1.45
C GLU A 89 -5.91 -4.26 2.49
N PRO A 90 -5.27 -5.38 2.11
CA PRO A 90 -4.53 -6.22 3.05
C PRO A 90 -3.43 -5.46 3.81
N PHE A 91 -2.73 -4.54 3.13
CA PHE A 91 -1.77 -3.65 3.76
C PHE A 91 -2.44 -2.74 4.78
N GLY A 92 -3.54 -2.07 4.42
CA GLY A 92 -4.30 -1.24 5.36
C GLY A 92 -4.75 -2.00 6.61
N LEU A 93 -5.18 -3.26 6.45
CA LEU A 93 -5.53 -4.14 7.55
C LEU A 93 -4.33 -4.49 8.43
N ALA A 94 -3.24 -4.96 7.83
CA ALA A 94 -2.04 -5.40 8.56
C ALA A 94 -1.35 -4.23 9.28
N TYR A 95 -1.14 -3.12 8.57
CA TYR A 95 -0.51 -1.93 9.12
C TYR A 95 -1.41 -1.24 10.16
N GLY A 96 -2.73 -1.21 9.94
CA GLY A 96 -3.69 -0.73 10.92
C GLY A 96 -3.62 -1.51 12.24
N ARG A 97 -3.58 -2.85 12.19
CA ARG A 97 -3.39 -3.70 13.38
C ARG A 97 -2.07 -3.40 14.09
N HIS A 98 -0.98 -3.27 13.33
CA HIS A 98 0.34 -2.94 13.86
C HIS A 98 0.33 -1.61 14.63
N LEU A 99 -0.26 -0.55 14.05
CA LEU A 99 -0.40 0.75 14.70
C LEU A 99 -1.24 0.68 15.98
N LEU A 100 -2.36 -0.04 15.96
CA LEU A 100 -3.22 -0.21 17.14
C LEU A 100 -2.55 -1.00 18.28
N GLN A 101 -1.50 -1.77 17.97
CA GLN A 101 -0.66 -2.47 18.94
C GLN A 101 0.52 -1.63 19.45
N GLY A 102 0.60 -0.34 19.07
CA GLY A 102 1.68 0.57 19.45
C GLY A 102 2.90 0.50 18.53
N GLY A 103 2.76 -0.14 17.36
CA GLY A 103 3.79 -0.22 16.36
C GLY A 103 4.09 1.13 15.68
N GLY A 104 5.33 1.30 15.23
CA GLY A 104 5.80 2.50 14.52
C GLY A 104 5.76 2.39 12.98
N PRO A 105 5.98 3.50 12.26
CA PRO A 105 5.85 3.55 10.81
C PRO A 105 6.89 2.75 10.03
N ASP A 106 8.03 2.42 10.65
CA ASP A 106 9.14 1.69 10.01
C ASP A 106 8.75 0.27 9.55
N ALA A 107 7.65 -0.28 10.07
CA ALA A 107 7.15 -1.60 9.69
C ALA A 107 6.48 -1.64 8.30
N ALA A 108 6.10 -0.49 7.74
CA ALA A 108 5.33 -0.44 6.48
C ALA A 108 6.05 -1.17 5.33
N ALA A 109 7.36 -0.96 5.20
CA ALA A 109 8.15 -1.60 4.15
C ALA A 109 8.22 -3.13 4.29
N GLY A 110 8.35 -3.64 5.52
CA GLY A 110 8.37 -5.07 5.79
C GLY A 110 7.01 -5.71 5.47
N LEU A 111 5.93 -5.10 5.93
CA LEU A 111 4.57 -5.58 5.64
C LEU A 111 4.25 -5.62 4.15
N LEU A 112 4.68 -4.60 3.40
CA LEU A 112 4.53 -4.59 1.94
C LEU A 112 5.37 -5.67 1.27
N HIS A 113 6.59 -5.90 1.74
CA HIS A 113 7.44 -6.96 1.23
C HIS A 113 6.80 -8.34 1.42
N ASP A 114 6.24 -8.60 2.61
CA ASP A 114 5.58 -9.87 2.92
C ASP A 114 4.34 -10.08 2.03
N LEU A 115 3.48 -9.08 1.91
CA LEU A 115 2.26 -9.16 1.07
C LEU A 115 2.57 -9.38 -0.42
N VAL A 116 3.57 -8.67 -0.94
CA VAL A 116 4.01 -8.82 -2.33
C VAL A 116 4.70 -10.17 -2.54
N GLY A 117 5.49 -10.62 -1.57
CA GLY A 117 6.15 -11.93 -1.59
C GLY A 117 5.13 -13.07 -1.65
N ASP A 118 4.12 -13.04 -0.79
CA ASP A 118 3.04 -14.04 -0.75
C ASP A 118 2.25 -14.11 -2.07
N ALA A 119 1.93 -12.94 -2.66
CA ALA A 119 1.20 -12.87 -3.91
C ALA A 119 2.00 -13.35 -5.13
N LEU A 120 3.32 -13.08 -5.15
CA LEU A 120 4.22 -13.60 -6.20
C LEU A 120 4.45 -15.12 -6.08
N LEU A 121 4.25 -15.69 -4.88
CA LEU A 121 4.40 -17.13 -4.60
C LEU A 121 3.11 -17.93 -4.79
N ALA A 122 1.95 -17.28 -4.92
CA ALA A 122 0.67 -17.95 -5.11
C ALA A 122 0.45 -18.34 -6.59
N PRO A 123 0.54 -19.63 -6.98
CA PRO A 123 -0.03 -20.06 -8.25
C PRO A 123 -1.56 -20.01 -8.14
N SER A 124 -2.21 -19.41 -9.15
CA SER A 124 -3.67 -19.41 -9.27
C SER A 124 -4.22 -20.84 -9.19
N ALA A 125 -5.11 -21.08 -8.22
CA ALA A 125 -5.91 -22.30 -8.10
C ALA A 125 -7.13 -22.26 -9.03
#